data_AF-A0A653AJF8-F1
#
_entry.id   AF-A0A653AJF8-F1
#
_cell.length_a   1.000
_cell.length_b   1.000
_cell.length_c   1.000
_cell.angle_alpha   90.00
_cell.angle_beta   90.00
_cell.angle_gamma   90.00
#
_symmetry.space_group_name_H-M   'P 1'
#
loop_
_entity.id
_entity.type
_entity.pdbx_description
1 polymer ?
#
loop_
_entity_poly.entity_id
_entity_poly.type
_entity_poly.pdbx_seq_one_letter_code
_entity_poly.pdbx_strand_id
1 'polypeptide(L)'
;MLERLNIYTDPQRPMTVTQGIYEIGSPDENSPVLITTNFSLTYFIVSGEIEGSRIPSWLLIMDTEGLSVMTAWAAGKFSGDAVGMFVKKCGIEDKVKHKKIIIPGYAASISGDMEEELPGWEILIGPRDASLIPKFLKEMVK
;
A
#
# COMPACT_ATOMS: atom_id res chain seq x y z
N MET A 1 -16.74 0.24 21.09
CA MET A 1 -17.31 0.60 19.77
C MET A 1 -16.82 -0.34 18.66
N LEU A 2 -15.52 -0.68 18.62
CA LEU A 2 -14.93 -1.66 17.68
C LEU A 2 -15.51 -3.09 17.81
N GLU A 3 -15.70 -3.57 19.04
CA GLU A 3 -16.24 -4.92 19.29
C GLU A 3 -17.62 -5.12 18.67
N ARG A 4 -18.48 -4.10 18.71
CA ARG A 4 -19.78 -4.13 18.03
C ARG A 4 -19.61 -4.17 16.51
N LEU A 5 -18.69 -3.39 15.94
CA LEU A 5 -18.46 -3.44 14.50
C LEU A 5 -18.05 -4.85 14.06
N ASN A 6 -17.13 -5.48 14.80
CA ASN A 6 -16.64 -6.82 14.49
C ASN A 6 -17.75 -7.90 14.55
N ILE A 7 -18.67 -7.80 15.52
CA ILE A 7 -19.74 -8.80 15.70
C ILE A 7 -20.86 -8.66 14.65
N TYR A 8 -21.17 -7.45 14.20
CA TYR A 8 -22.29 -7.18 13.28
C TYR A 8 -21.87 -7.01 11.82
N THR A 9 -20.59 -7.22 11.50
CA THR A 9 -20.11 -7.24 10.11
C THR A 9 -20.41 -8.61 9.50
N ASP A 10 -20.96 -8.63 8.28
CA ASP A 10 -21.20 -9.86 7.53
C ASP A 10 -19.87 -10.60 7.32
N PRO A 11 -19.66 -11.78 7.92
CA PRO A 11 -18.39 -12.49 7.81
C PRO A 11 -18.14 -13.02 6.39
N GLN A 12 -19.16 -13.09 5.54
CA GLN A 12 -19.05 -13.57 4.16
C GLN A 12 -18.61 -12.47 3.18
N ARG A 13 -18.68 -11.19 3.58
CA ARG A 13 -18.35 -10.05 2.72
C ARG A 13 -17.27 -9.19 3.36
N PRO A 14 -16.02 -9.25 2.88
CA PRO A 14 -14.97 -8.36 3.34
C PRO A 14 -15.38 -6.90 3.13
N MET A 15 -15.14 -6.07 4.14
CA MET A 15 -15.26 -4.63 3.96
C MET A 15 -14.11 -4.15 3.08
N THR A 16 -14.41 -3.52 1.95
CA THR A 16 -13.41 -3.05 0.99
C THR A 16 -13.35 -1.55 0.88
N VAL A 17 -12.17 -1.05 0.56
CA VAL A 17 -11.92 0.32 0.11
C VAL A 17 -11.88 0.33 -1.41
N THR A 18 -12.25 1.44 -2.04
CA THR A 18 -12.20 1.53 -3.51
C THR A 18 -10.75 1.56 -3.97
N GLN A 19 -10.38 0.80 -4.99
CA GLN A 19 -9.04 0.88 -5.57
C GLN A 19 -8.75 2.30 -6.08
N GLY A 20 -7.54 2.78 -5.85
CA GLY A 20 -7.13 4.11 -6.31
C GLY A 20 -5.91 4.67 -5.61
N ILE A 21 -5.67 5.95 -5.86
CA ILE A 21 -4.60 6.73 -5.22
C ILE A 21 -5.24 7.55 -4.10
N TYR A 22 -4.72 7.40 -2.88
CA TYR A 22 -5.19 8.13 -1.71
C TYR A 22 -4.11 9.08 -1.21
N GLU A 23 -4.54 10.28 -0.87
CA GLU A 23 -3.71 11.33 -0.30
C GLU A 23 -3.76 11.23 1.22
N ILE A 24 -2.64 10.94 1.87
CA ILE A 24 -2.55 10.93 3.33
C ILE A 24 -1.81 12.19 3.79
N GLY A 25 -2.53 13.06 4.50
CA GLY A 25 -2.06 14.40 4.84
C GLY A 25 -2.18 15.37 3.66
N SER A 26 -1.05 15.83 3.12
CA SER A 26 -1.00 16.73 1.97
C SER A 26 0.27 16.44 1.14
N PRO A 27 0.31 15.29 0.43
CA PRO A 27 1.50 14.88 -0.30
C PRO A 27 1.76 15.79 -1.50
N ASP A 28 3.04 15.97 -1.80
CA ASP A 28 3.56 16.67 -2.96
C ASP A 28 4.25 15.69 -3.93
N GLU A 29 4.89 16.25 -4.96
CA GLU A 29 5.62 15.51 -5.99
C GLU A 29 6.87 14.75 -5.50
N ASN A 30 7.35 15.04 -4.28
CA ASN A 30 8.51 14.40 -3.67
C ASN A 30 8.10 13.43 -2.55
N SER A 31 6.81 13.31 -2.27
CA SER A 31 6.28 12.54 -1.16
C SER A 31 6.33 11.04 -1.43
N PRO A 32 6.65 10.20 -0.42
CA PRO A 32 6.75 8.76 -0.60
C PRO A 32 5.49 8.14 -1.17
N VAL A 33 5.66 7.10 -2.00
CA VAL A 33 4.58 6.29 -2.56
C VAL A 33 4.60 4.92 -1.89
N LEU A 34 3.51 4.55 -1.23
CA LEU A 34 3.32 3.25 -0.60
C LEU A 34 2.18 2.50 -1.30
N ILE A 35 2.23 1.17 -1.31
CA ILE A 35 1.14 0.35 -1.83
C ILE A 35 0.65 -0.69 -0.82
N THR A 36 -0.66 -0.89 -0.78
CA THR A 36 -1.30 -1.93 0.03
C THR A 36 -2.58 -2.44 -0.63
N THR A 37 -3.30 -3.35 0.04
CA THR A 37 -4.54 -3.95 -0.47
C THR A 37 -5.78 -3.15 -0.07
N ASN A 38 -6.89 -3.45 -0.74
CA ASN A 38 -8.18 -2.82 -0.47
C ASN A 38 -8.98 -3.41 0.69
N PHE A 39 -8.38 -4.31 1.49
CA PHE A 39 -9.03 -4.76 2.72
C PHE A 39 -9.10 -3.60 3.72
N SER A 40 -10.31 -3.23 4.17
CA SER A 40 -10.53 -1.99 4.94
C SER A 40 -9.67 -1.91 6.19
N LEU A 41 -9.50 -3.02 6.93
CA LEU A 41 -8.68 -3.01 8.12
C LEU A 41 -7.20 -2.76 7.79
N THR A 42 -6.68 -3.36 6.72
CA THR A 42 -5.32 -3.10 6.23
C THR A 42 -5.17 -1.63 5.84
N TYR A 43 -6.12 -1.07 5.09
CA TYR A 43 -6.12 0.35 4.73
C TYR A 43 -6.07 1.26 5.96
N PHE A 44 -6.97 1.09 6.92
CA PHE A 44 -7.06 1.97 8.09
C PHE A 44 -5.81 1.88 8.98
N ILE A 45 -5.23 0.69 9.14
CA ILE A 45 -3.98 0.54 9.88
C ILE A 45 -2.85 1.28 9.15
N VAL A 46 -2.64 1.02 7.85
CA VAL A 46 -1.54 1.63 7.09
C VAL A 46 -1.69 3.15 6.99
N SER A 47 -2.89 3.63 6.65
CA SER A 47 -3.16 5.08 6.56
C SER A 47 -3.00 5.78 7.91
N GLY A 48 -3.47 5.18 9.01
CA GLY A 48 -3.30 5.73 10.35
C GLY A 48 -1.84 5.82 10.78
N GLU A 49 -1.02 4.82 10.44
CA GLU A 49 0.42 4.84 10.72
C GLU A 49 1.18 5.86 9.85
N ILE A 50 0.81 6.00 8.58
CA ILE A 50 1.34 7.07 7.71
C ILE A 50 0.98 8.44 8.30
N GLU A 51 -0.29 8.66 8.69
CA GLU A 51 -0.71 9.91 9.32
C GLU A 51 0.05 10.17 10.64
N GLY A 52 0.20 9.15 11.48
CA GLY A 52 0.97 9.20 12.73
C GLY A 52 2.46 9.49 12.53
N SER A 53 3.01 9.16 11.36
CA SER A 53 4.39 9.49 10.99
C SER A 53 4.63 10.99 10.80
N ARG A 54 3.55 11.75 10.48
CA ARG A 54 3.57 13.16 10.05
C ARG A 54 4.36 13.41 8.77
N ILE A 55 4.53 12.38 7.93
CA ILE A 55 5.14 12.48 6.61
C ILE A 55 4.00 12.33 5.59
N PRO A 56 3.66 13.38 4.85
CA PRO A 56 2.68 13.29 3.77
C PRO A 56 3.09 12.21 2.77
N SER A 57 2.16 11.37 2.33
CA SER A 57 2.48 10.26 1.42
C SER A 57 1.31 9.91 0.52
N TRP A 58 1.64 9.35 -0.64
CA TRP A 58 0.71 8.73 -1.56
C TRP A 58 0.49 7.27 -1.16
N LEU A 59 -0.76 6.87 -0.96
CA LEU A 59 -1.12 5.49 -0.65
C LEU A 59 -1.92 4.88 -1.80
N LEU A 60 -1.33 3.93 -2.49
CA LEU A 60 -1.95 3.15 -3.55
C LEU A 60 -2.72 1.98 -2.95
N ILE A 61 -4.00 1.89 -3.27
CA ILE A 61 -4.89 0.81 -2.83
C ILE A 61 -5.20 -0.06 -4.02
N MET A 62 -4.66 -1.27 -4.06
CA MET A 62 -4.95 -2.25 -5.09
C MET A 62 -6.12 -3.15 -4.69
N ASP A 63 -7.04 -3.41 -5.61
CA ASP A 63 -8.14 -4.34 -5.39
C ASP A 63 -7.60 -5.77 -5.32
N THR A 64 -7.82 -6.42 -4.19
CA THR A 64 -7.49 -7.83 -3.97
C THR A 64 -8.72 -8.63 -3.54
N GLU A 65 -9.92 -8.13 -3.88
CA GLU A 65 -11.21 -8.64 -3.44
C GLU A 65 -11.36 -8.60 -1.90
N GLY A 66 -10.76 -7.59 -1.27
CA GLY A 66 -10.83 -7.40 0.18
C GLY A 66 -9.96 -8.35 0.99
N LEU A 67 -8.95 -8.95 0.37
CA LEU A 67 -7.98 -9.79 1.06
C LEU A 67 -6.85 -8.97 1.69
N SER A 68 -6.40 -9.38 2.88
CA SER A 68 -5.20 -8.80 3.51
C SER A 68 -3.96 -9.02 2.64
N VAL A 69 -2.88 -8.26 2.88
CA VAL A 69 -1.61 -8.38 2.13
C VAL A 69 -1.13 -9.84 2.03
N MET A 70 -1.02 -10.53 3.17
CA MET A 70 -0.50 -11.90 3.20
C MET A 70 -1.42 -12.88 2.48
N THR A 71 -2.74 -12.73 2.66
CA THR A 71 -3.74 -13.60 1.99
C THR A 71 -3.78 -13.35 0.49
N ALA A 72 -3.74 -12.09 0.06
CA ALA A 72 -3.75 -11.72 -1.34
C ALA A 72 -2.49 -12.18 -2.06
N TRP A 73 -1.33 -12.03 -1.42
CA TRP A 73 -0.05 -12.56 -1.92
C TRP A 73 -0.10 -14.08 -2.07
N ALA A 74 -0.54 -14.81 -1.03
CA ALA A 74 -0.65 -16.27 -1.08
C ALA A 74 -1.66 -16.77 -2.14
N ALA A 75 -2.70 -15.98 -2.42
CA ALA A 75 -3.70 -16.25 -3.45
C ALA A 75 -3.26 -15.81 -4.86
N GLY A 76 -2.07 -15.22 -5.03
CA GLY A 76 -1.59 -14.70 -6.30
C GLY A 76 -2.29 -13.41 -6.79
N LYS A 77 -3.16 -12.83 -5.95
CA LYS A 77 -3.88 -11.58 -6.25
C LYS A 77 -3.05 -10.33 -5.95
N PHE A 78 -1.97 -10.46 -5.18
CA PHE A 78 -0.97 -9.43 -4.93
C PHE A 78 0.39 -9.92 -5.44
N SER A 79 0.52 -10.04 -6.76
CA SER A 79 1.74 -10.44 -7.48
C SER A 79 2.46 -9.24 -8.09
N GLY A 80 3.74 -9.40 -8.47
CA GLY A 80 4.49 -8.29 -9.06
C GLY A 80 3.90 -7.81 -10.38
N ASP A 81 3.40 -8.74 -11.20
CA ASP A 81 2.67 -8.42 -12.44
C ASP A 81 1.44 -7.54 -12.19
N ALA A 82 0.59 -7.96 -11.26
CA ALA A 82 -0.67 -7.26 -10.95
C ALA A 82 -0.41 -5.88 -10.35
N VAL A 83 0.54 -5.80 -9.40
CA VAL A 83 0.92 -4.56 -8.74
C VAL A 83 1.60 -3.60 -9.73
N GLY A 84 2.52 -4.09 -10.55
CA GLY A 84 3.20 -3.32 -11.59
C GLY A 84 2.23 -2.75 -12.62
N MET A 85 1.31 -3.56 -13.12
CA MET A 85 0.24 -3.10 -14.02
C MET A 85 -0.66 -2.04 -13.38
N PHE A 86 -1.00 -2.20 -12.10
CA PHE A 86 -1.81 -1.21 -11.38
C PHE A 86 -1.08 0.12 -11.26
N VAL A 87 0.20 0.13 -10.89
CA VAL A 87 1.03 1.34 -10.77
C VAL A 87 1.11 2.09 -12.11
N LYS A 88 1.29 1.38 -13.24
CA LYS A 88 1.26 2.00 -14.58
C LYS A 88 -0.07 2.68 -14.91
N LYS A 89 -1.19 2.07 -14.49
CA LYS A 89 -2.54 2.47 -14.91
C LYS A 89 -3.20 3.48 -13.98
N CYS A 90 -2.76 3.57 -12.72
CA CYS A 90 -3.44 4.40 -11.71
C CYS A 90 -3.14 5.90 -11.83
N GLY A 91 -2.12 6.29 -12.61
CA GLY A 91 -1.75 7.69 -12.84
C GLY A 91 -0.84 8.29 -11.75
N ILE A 92 -0.15 7.45 -10.97
CA ILE A 92 0.79 7.94 -9.94
C ILE A 92 2.03 8.60 -10.57
N GLU A 93 2.43 8.18 -11.78
CA GLU A 93 3.57 8.76 -12.50
C GLU A 93 3.40 10.26 -12.77
N ASP A 94 2.16 10.74 -12.92
CA ASP A 94 1.87 12.15 -13.15
C ASP A 94 1.87 12.98 -11.84
N LYS A 95 1.86 12.31 -10.68
CA LYS A 95 1.79 12.95 -9.35
C LYS A 95 3.14 13.05 -8.65
N VAL A 96 4.15 12.27 -9.04
CA VAL A 96 5.48 12.25 -8.40
C VAL A 96 6.62 12.47 -9.41
N LYS A 97 7.70 13.12 -8.96
CA LYS A 97 8.93 13.33 -9.77
C LYS A 97 9.93 12.18 -9.66
N HIS A 98 9.74 11.29 -8.70
CA HIS A 98 10.61 10.14 -8.48
C HIS A 98 9.91 8.84 -8.92
N LYS A 99 10.71 7.82 -9.23
CA LYS A 99 10.21 6.47 -9.50
C LYS A 99 10.60 5.55 -8.35
N LYS A 100 9.96 5.73 -7.20
CA LYS A 100 10.19 4.92 -6.00
C LYS A 100 8.86 4.50 -5.43
N ILE A 101 8.71 3.22 -5.10
CA ILE A 101 7.49 2.69 -4.50
C ILE A 101 7.85 1.74 -3.35
N ILE A 102 7.12 1.86 -2.25
CA ILE A 102 7.32 1.06 -1.04
C ILE A 102 6.27 -0.05 -1.01
N ILE A 103 6.75 -1.30 -1.02
CA ILE A 103 5.89 -2.49 -0.90
C ILE A 103 5.88 -3.01 0.55
N PRO A 104 4.82 -3.70 0.99
CA PRO A 104 4.79 -4.32 2.31
C PRO A 104 5.89 -5.38 2.46
N GLY A 105 6.54 -5.45 3.63
CA GLY A 105 7.64 -6.40 3.87
C GLY A 105 7.23 -7.88 3.79
N TYR A 106 5.94 -8.20 3.92
CA TYR A 106 5.42 -9.56 3.70
C TYR A 106 5.38 -9.97 2.23
N ALA A 107 5.31 -8.99 1.32
CA ALA A 107 5.30 -9.20 -0.12
C ALA A 107 6.68 -8.95 -0.75
N ALA A 108 7.76 -8.92 0.04
CA ALA A 108 9.11 -8.60 -0.45
C ALA A 108 9.56 -9.47 -1.64
N SER A 109 9.06 -10.70 -1.77
CA SER A 109 9.40 -11.59 -2.87
C SER A 109 8.87 -11.14 -4.23
N ILE A 110 7.89 -10.24 -4.29
CA ILE A 110 7.34 -9.75 -5.57
C ILE A 110 8.20 -8.65 -6.20
N SER A 111 9.24 -8.18 -5.51
CA SER A 111 10.01 -7.01 -5.95
C SER A 111 10.69 -7.23 -7.31
N GLY A 112 11.21 -8.43 -7.58
CA GLY A 112 11.84 -8.76 -8.86
C GLY A 112 10.85 -8.63 -10.02
N ASP A 113 9.71 -9.32 -9.93
CA ASP A 113 8.64 -9.26 -10.93
C ASP A 113 8.12 -7.81 -11.09
N MET A 114 8.03 -7.03 -9.99
CA MET A 114 7.67 -5.61 -10.08
C MET A 114 8.71 -4.76 -10.80
N GLU A 115 10.01 -5.02 -10.62
CA GLU A 115 11.09 -4.29 -11.32
C GLU A 115 11.06 -4.57 -12.83
N GLU A 116 10.76 -5.81 -13.23
CA GLU A 116 10.57 -6.19 -14.63
C GLU A 116 9.36 -5.48 -15.24
N GLU A 117 8.25 -5.45 -14.51
CA GLU A 117 7.06 -4.73 -14.95
C GLU A 117 7.25 -3.22 -14.93
N LEU A 118 7.98 -2.64 -13.98
CA LEU A 118 8.18 -1.20 -13.85
C LEU A 118 9.62 -0.77 -14.14
N PRO A 119 10.11 -0.84 -15.40
CA PRO A 119 11.46 -0.44 -15.73
C PRO A 119 11.79 0.98 -15.24
N GLY A 120 12.85 1.09 -14.44
CA GLY A 120 13.33 2.35 -13.88
C GLY A 120 12.63 2.80 -12.60
N TRP A 121 11.72 2.00 -12.04
CA TRP A 121 11.23 2.17 -10.68
C TRP A 121 12.13 1.44 -9.68
N GLU A 122 12.43 2.11 -8.58
CA GLU A 122 13.10 1.54 -7.41
C GLU A 122 12.04 0.96 -6.46
N ILE A 123 12.08 -0.34 -6.23
CA ILE A 123 11.15 -1.04 -5.34
C ILE A 123 11.77 -1.13 -3.93
N LEU A 124 11.21 -0.37 -2.99
CA LEU A 124 11.66 -0.35 -1.61
C LEU A 124 10.85 -1.33 -0.78
N ILE A 125 11.53 -2.17 0.00
CA ILE A 125 10.88 -3.11 0.92
C ILE A 125 10.59 -2.39 2.23
N GLY A 126 9.32 -2.12 2.49
CA GLY A 126 8.85 -1.57 3.75
C GLY A 126 8.84 -2.59 4.89
N PRO A 127 8.41 -2.19 6.09
CA PRO A 127 8.34 -3.09 7.22
C PRO A 127 7.25 -4.17 7.04
N ARG A 128 7.40 -5.28 7.77
CA ARG A 128 6.37 -6.33 7.86
C ARG A 128 5.19 -5.90 8.73
N ASP A 129 5.46 -5.10 9.74
CA ASP A 129 4.46 -4.56 10.66
C ASP A 129 4.22 -3.08 10.37
N ALA A 130 2.95 -2.69 10.22
CA ALA A 130 2.58 -1.31 9.90
C ALA A 130 2.98 -0.32 11.00
N SER A 131 3.05 -0.75 12.26
CA SER A 131 3.49 0.10 13.39
C SER A 131 4.93 0.63 13.25
N LEU A 132 5.71 0.04 12.34
CA LEU A 132 7.08 0.47 12.05
C LEU A 132 7.17 1.46 10.88
N ILE A 133 6.07 1.70 10.15
CA ILE A 133 6.00 2.68 9.06
C ILE A 133 6.47 4.07 9.52
N PRO A 134 6.06 4.60 10.70
CA PRO A 134 6.51 5.92 11.14
C PRO A 134 8.02 6.04 11.26
N LYS A 135 8.69 5.00 11.75
CA LYS A 135 10.15 4.98 11.87
C LYS A 135 10.80 4.88 10.50
N PHE A 136 10.32 3.97 9.66
CA PHE A 136 10.83 3.74 8.31
C PHE A 136 10.79 5.02 7.45
N LEU A 137 9.64 5.69 7.40
CA LEU A 137 9.50 6.94 6.62
C LEU A 137 10.41 8.05 7.15
N LYS A 138 10.55 8.19 8.48
CA LYS A 138 11.45 9.18 9.08
C LYS A 138 12.92 8.92 8.79
N GLU A 139 13.32 7.66 8.64
CA GLU A 139 14.69 7.30 8.25
C GLU A 139 14.93 7.52 6.75
N MET A 140 13.89 7.36 5.92
CA MET A 140 13.95 7.56 4.47
C MET A 140 14.01 9.04 4.06
N VAL A 141 13.31 9.93 4.79
CA VAL A 141 13.22 11.37 4.47
C VAL A 141 14.35 12.19 5.12
N LYS A 142 15.19 11.58 5.97
CA LYS A 142 16.39 12.20 6.55
C LYS A 142 17.45 12.46 5.49
#